data_AF-A0A658NJA9-F1
#
_entry.id   AF-A0A658NJA9-F1
#
_cell.length_a   1.000
_cell.length_b   1.000
_cell.length_c   1.000
_cell.angle_alpha   90.00
_cell.angle_beta   90.00
_cell.angle_gamma   90.00
#
_symmetry.space_group_name_H-M   'P 1'
#
loop_
_entity.id
_entity.type
_entity.pdbx_description
1 polymer ?
#
loop_
_entity_poly.entity_id
_entity_poly.type
_entity_poly.pdbx_seq_one_letter_code
_entity_poly.pdbx_strand_id
1 'polypeptide(L)' 'PVKNEHPRYRPVPLKEPRRARARMPELPVAERQGNFSEVELGYDEAEGRGEAGRCINCGYCCECGQCVSACLAKAVDHGQ' A
#
# COMPACT_ATOMS: atom_id res chain seq x y z
N PRO A 1 6.10 3.15 24.06
CA PRO A 1 6.27 3.88 22.78
C PRO A 1 6.50 5.37 23.04
N VAL A 2 7.57 5.94 22.47
CA VAL A 2 7.82 7.39 22.54
C VAL A 2 6.73 8.09 21.72
N LYS A 3 5.89 8.90 22.36
CA LYS A 3 4.92 9.74 21.64
C LYS A 3 5.67 10.93 21.05
N ASN A 4 5.60 11.10 19.73
CA ASN A 4 6.09 12.30 19.08
C ASN A 4 4.98 13.35 19.07
N GLU A 5 5.06 14.35 19.94
CA GLU A 5 4.04 15.40 20.10
C GLU A 5 4.02 16.38 18.91
N HIS A 6 5.12 16.44 18.13
CA HIS A 6 5.28 17.35 17.01
C HIS A 6 5.87 16.64 15.78
N PRO A 7 5.12 15.73 15.15
CA PRO A 7 5.60 15.00 13.99
C PRO A 7 5.88 15.96 12.83
N ARG A 8 7.06 15.83 12.22
CA ARG A 8 7.43 16.54 10.98
C ARG A 8 7.20 15.61 9.79
N TYR A 9 6.25 15.97 8.93
CA TYR A 9 5.94 15.24 7.70
C TYR A 9 6.48 15.95 6.48
N ARG A 10 6.67 15.20 5.39
CA ARG A 10 7.02 15.78 4.10
C ARG A 10 5.81 16.58 3.58
N PRO A 11 5.99 17.82 3.10
CA PRO A 11 4.88 18.61 2.59
C PRO A 11 4.26 17.92 1.37
N VAL A 12 2.93 17.91 1.31
CA VAL A 12 2.18 17.36 0.17
C VAL A 12 2.45 18.23 -1.07
N PRO A 13 2.88 17.67 -2.20
CA PRO A 13 3.07 18.46 -3.42
C PRO A 13 1.76 19.13 -3.85
N LEU A 14 1.78 20.45 -4.06
CA LEU A 14 0.59 21.25 -4.37
C LEU A 14 -0.12 20.82 -5.66
N LYS A 15 0.62 20.24 -6.60
CA LYS A 15 0.13 19.79 -7.92
C LYS A 15 -0.11 18.28 -7.98
N GLU A 16 -0.05 17.57 -6.85
CA GLU A 16 -0.35 16.13 -6.83
C GLU A 16 -1.81 15.88 -7.24
N PRO A 17 -2.09 15.11 -8.30
CA PRO A 17 -3.45 14.86 -8.73
C PRO A 17 -4.20 13.97 -7.73
N ARG A 18 -5.44 14.35 -7.41
CA ARG A 18 -6.36 13.49 -6.66
C ARG A 18 -6.82 12.35 -7.56
N ARG A 19 -6.43 11.13 -7.19
CA ARG A 19 -6.81 9.89 -7.87
C ARG A 19 -7.72 9.08 -6.95
N ALA A 20 -8.83 8.59 -7.49
CA ALA A 20 -9.65 7.60 -6.79
C ALA A 20 -8.83 6.33 -6.51
N ARG A 21 -9.21 5.58 -5.48
CA ARG A 21 -8.64 4.23 -5.27
C ARG A 21 -9.07 3.35 -6.44
N ALA A 22 -8.20 2.45 -6.86
CA ALA A 22 -8.62 1.33 -7.69
C ALA A 22 -9.72 0.54 -6.96
N ARG A 23 -10.68 -0.02 -7.71
CA ARG A 23 -11.69 -0.92 -7.13
C ARG A 23 -11.10 -2.31 -7.12
N MET A 24 -11.10 -2.97 -5.97
CA MET A 24 -10.67 -4.36 -5.89
C MET A 24 -11.65 -5.22 -6.71
N PRO A 25 -11.15 -6.04 -7.65
CA PRO A 25 -11.99 -7.01 -8.32
C PRO A 25 -12.52 -8.02 -7.30
N GLU A 26 -13.83 -8.26 -7.31
CA GLU A 26 -14.49 -9.19 -6.40
C GLU A 26 -15.19 -10.31 -7.17
N LEU A 27 -15.23 -11.51 -6.61
CA LEU A 27 -16.05 -12.60 -7.12
C LEU A 27 -17.53 -12.18 -7.07
N PRO A 28 -18.32 -12.35 -8.16
CA PRO A 28 -19.73 -11.99 -8.16
C PRO A 28 -20.52 -12.66 -7.04
N VAL A 29 -21.51 -11.95 -6.48
CA VAL A 29 -22.31 -12.45 -5.35
C VAL A 29 -22.97 -13.80 -5.65
N ALA A 30 -23.48 -13.97 -6.87
CA ALA A 30 -24.11 -15.22 -7.30
C ALA A 30 -23.13 -16.41 -7.35
N GLU A 31 -21.84 -16.14 -7.53
CA GLU A 31 -20.79 -17.15 -7.69
C GLU A 31 -20.07 -17.45 -6.37
N ARG A 32 -20.04 -16.51 -5.42
CA ARG A 32 -19.39 -16.70 -4.11
C ARG A 32 -20.28 -17.32 -3.04
N GLN A 33 -21.55 -17.61 -3.35
CA GLN A 33 -22.46 -18.28 -2.42
C GLN A 33 -22.24 -19.79 -2.41
N GLY A 34 -22.26 -20.38 -1.20
CA GLY A 34 -22.22 -21.85 -1.03
C GLY A 34 -20.85 -22.49 -1.24
N ASN A 35 -19.77 -21.69 -1.29
CA ASN A 35 -18.39 -22.18 -1.40
C ASN A 35 -17.45 -21.39 -0.48
N PHE A 36 -16.17 -21.76 -0.53
CA PHE A 36 -15.07 -21.13 0.23
C PHE A 36 -14.03 -20.49 -0.69
N SER A 37 -14.44 -20.08 -1.90
CA SER A 37 -13.56 -19.39 -2.84
C SER A 37 -13.22 -18.00 -2.32
N GLU A 38 -12.01 -17.52 -2.65
CA GLU A 38 -11.59 -16.17 -2.31
C GLU A 38 -12.49 -15.13 -2.99
N VAL A 39 -12.88 -14.10 -2.23
CA VAL A 39 -13.81 -13.08 -2.70
C VAL A 39 -13.06 -11.91 -3.34
N GLU A 40 -12.01 -11.42 -2.69
CA GLU A 40 -11.16 -10.34 -3.19
C GLU A 40 -10.13 -10.95 -4.14
N LEU A 41 -10.28 -10.73 -5.44
CA LEU A 41 -9.49 -11.43 -6.46
C LEU A 41 -8.10 -10.81 -6.67
N GLY A 42 -7.79 -9.72 -5.98
CA GLY A 42 -6.54 -8.99 -6.10
C GLY A 42 -6.51 -8.08 -7.33
N TYR A 43 -5.58 -7.11 -7.30
CA TYR A 43 -5.28 -6.28 -8.46
C TYR A 43 -4.44 -7.04 -9.47
N ASP A 44 -4.63 -6.73 -10.74
CA ASP A 44 -3.60 -7.04 -11.73
C ASP A 44 -2.33 -6.19 -11.50
N GLU A 45 -1.26 -6.50 -12.23
CA GLU A 45 0.01 -5.80 -12.07
C GLU A 45 -0.10 -4.29 -12.36
N ALA A 46 -0.87 -3.91 -13.37
CA ALA A 46 -1.00 -2.51 -13.79
C ALA A 46 -1.79 -1.70 -12.76
N GLU A 47 -2.91 -2.26 -12.29
CA GLU A 47 -3.73 -1.68 -11.22
C GLU A 47 -2.94 -1.57 -9.91
N GLY A 48 -2.22 -2.63 -9.54
CA GLY A 48 -1.39 -2.67 -8.34
C GLY A 48 -0.28 -1.61 -8.36
N ARG A 49 0.44 -1.48 -9.49
CA ARG A 49 1.43 -0.41 -9.68
C ARG A 49 0.79 0.98 -9.63
N GLY A 50 -0.39 1.14 -10.23
CA GLY A 50 -1.15 2.39 -10.22
C GLY A 50 -1.57 2.82 -8.81
N GLU A 51 -2.09 1.89 -8.00
CA GLU A 51 -2.50 2.13 -6.62
C GLU A 51 -1.29 2.42 -5.73
N ALA A 52 -0.19 1.66 -5.86
CA ALA A 52 1.06 1.93 -5.16
C ALA A 52 1.61 3.33 -5.48
N GLY A 53 1.51 3.74 -6.75
CA GLY A 53 1.90 5.07 -7.22
C GLY A 53 1.05 6.22 -6.70
N ARG A 54 -0.03 5.98 -5.93
CA ARG A 54 -0.79 7.02 -5.21
C ARG A 54 -0.11 7.43 -3.89
N CYS A 55 0.86 6.66 -3.41
CA CYS A 55 1.62 6.99 -2.21
C CYS A 55 2.47 8.26 -2.44
N ILE A 56 2.22 9.30 -1.64
CA ILE A 56 2.98 10.56 -1.71
C ILE A 56 4.22 10.58 -0.82
N ASN A 57 4.60 9.45 -0.22
CA ASN A 57 5.74 9.33 0.68
C ASN A 57 5.79 10.46 1.74
N CYS A 58 4.68 10.65 2.47
CA CYS A 58 4.51 11.76 3.43
C CYS A 58 5.26 11.54 4.75
N GLY A 59 5.55 10.27 5.09
CA GLY A 59 6.46 9.93 6.17
C GLY A 59 7.89 9.96 5.66
N TYR A 60 8.79 10.61 6.40
CA TYR A 60 10.22 10.48 6.10
C TYR A 60 10.68 9.06 6.44
N CYS A 61 11.19 8.34 5.45
CA CYS A 61 12.01 7.18 5.74
C CYS A 61 13.26 7.66 6.48
N CYS A 62 13.50 7.16 7.68
CA CYS A 62 14.74 7.43 8.44
C CYS A 62 15.84 6.41 8.16
N GLU A 63 15.68 5.62 7.08
CA GLU A 63 16.62 4.58 6.63
C GLU A 63 17.03 3.59 7.75
N CYS A 64 16.13 3.36 8.71
CA CYS A 64 16.41 2.51 9.87
C CYS A 64 16.42 1.00 9.56
N GLY A 65 16.05 0.60 8.33
CA GLY A 65 16.04 -0.80 7.88
C GLY A 65 15.04 -1.72 8.60
N GLN A 66 14.22 -1.18 9.51
CA GLN A 66 13.29 -1.99 10.32
C GLN A 66 12.22 -2.68 9.46
N CYS A 67 11.84 -2.09 8.33
CA CYS A 67 10.96 -2.73 7.34
C CYS A 67 11.58 -4.02 6.77
N VAL A 68 12.90 -4.04 6.52
CA VAL A 68 13.62 -5.24 6.05
C VAL A 68 13.68 -6.29 7.16
N SER A 69 14.09 -5.88 8.38
CA SER A 69 14.21 -6.80 9.52
C SER A 69 12.87 -7.42 9.94
N ALA A 70 11.77 -6.67 9.85
CA ALA A 70 10.45 -7.15 10.22
C ALA A 70 9.82 -8.06 9.16
N CYS A 71 10.24 -7.96 7.90
CA CYS A 71 9.68 -8.75 6.81
C CYS A 71 10.24 -10.18 6.83
N LEU A 72 9.53 -11.09 7.48
CA LEU A 72 9.91 -12.52 7.53
C LEU A 72 10.00 -13.17 6.14
N ALA A 73 9.17 -12.69 5.19
CA ALA A 73 9.18 -13.13 3.79
C ALA A 73 10.38 -12.59 2.99
N LYS A 74 11.19 -11.69 3.56
CA LYS A 74 12.34 -11.04 2.91
C LYS A 74 11.97 -10.34 1.58
N ALA A 75 10.78 -9.75 1.52
CA ALA A 75 10.24 -9.13 0.31
C ALA A 75 10.67 -7.66 0.12
N VAL A 76 11.32 -7.05 1.12
CA VAL A 76 11.76 -5.65 1.07
C VAL A 76 13.24 -5.62 0.68
N ASP A 77 13.54 -4.99 -0.46
CA ASP A 77 14.91 -4.74 -0.95
C ASP A 77 15.21 -3.23 -0.87
N HIS A 78 16.32 -2.89 -0.22
CA HIS A 78 16.78 -1.52 0.00
C HIS A 78 18.14 -1.23 -0.68
N GLY A 79 18.65 -2.18 -1.48
CA GLY A 79 19.95 -2.10 -2.16
C GLY A 79 19.90 -1.69 -3.64
N GLN A 80 18.75 -1.24 -4.13
CA GLN A 80 18.50 -0.80 -5.50
C GLN A 80 18.75 0.70 -5.68
#